data_AF-B6GEA1-F1
#
_entry.id   AF-B6GEA1-F1
#
_cell.length_a   1.000
_cell.length_b   1.000
_cell.length_c   1.000
_cell.angle_alpha   90.00
_cell.angle_beta   90.00
_cell.angle_gamma   90.00
#
_symmetry.space_group_name_H-M   'P 1'
#
loop_
_entity.id
_entity.type
_entity.pdbx_description
1 polymer ?
#
loop_
_entity_poly.entity_id
_entity_poly.type
_entity_poly.pdbx_seq_one_letter_code
_entity_poly.pdbx_strand_id
1 'polypeptide(L)'
;MTHTTSTASRRQATIVIIGCAVLFVAFGIMVYSRFCTSIGMAGLYNRSAIGVSFVLFGIAMALFTPCVYLQRMHRKHVDSSQLGREMLGIVLGFLCYVVPFFLAMGALASADSTGPFGIALTIAFGAIPFIYRRHRKQHPISYQHTGSAALVAFCGVFALVSLVGGAYSCSEVIDDLNGGWRQETFAFYEFSIDQPSGRGAVLTPTTYEVALYKNGESVKHRRADARLSVNAADWPQVAAVLDEPMAEVRWYPKTRTLVGARGIVGRNHAGDTID
;
A
#
# COMPACT_ATOMS: atom_id res chain seq x y z
N MET A 1 13.31 -22.14 45.90
CA MET A 1 12.77 -22.96 44.79
C MET A 1 11.53 -22.28 44.24
N THR A 2 11.64 -21.61 43.10
CA THR A 2 10.51 -20.96 42.40
C THR A 2 10.61 -21.31 40.92
N HIS A 3 10.07 -22.49 40.59
CA HIS A 3 10.07 -23.08 39.24
C HIS A 3 9.02 -22.49 38.29
N THR A 4 8.44 -21.33 38.60
CA THR A 4 7.27 -20.76 37.90
C THR A 4 7.59 -19.91 36.67
N THR A 5 8.86 -19.66 36.34
CA THR A 5 9.25 -18.78 35.21
C THR A 5 9.42 -19.50 33.86
N SER A 6 9.57 -20.83 33.85
CA SER A 6 9.85 -21.61 32.63
C SER A 6 8.67 -21.68 31.65
N THR A 7 7.46 -21.95 32.15
CA THR A 7 6.28 -22.25 31.32
C THR A 7 5.67 -21.02 30.66
N ALA A 8 5.63 -19.88 31.37
CA ALA A 8 5.15 -18.61 30.82
C ALA A 8 6.08 -18.09 29.70
N SER A 9 7.41 -18.24 29.86
CA SER A 9 8.37 -17.85 28.82
C SER A 9 8.30 -18.78 27.60
N ARG A 10 8.07 -20.08 27.80
CA ARG A 10 7.87 -21.05 26.70
C ARG A 10 6.61 -20.74 25.90
N ARG A 11 5.47 -20.44 26.56
CA ARG A 11 4.23 -20.06 25.87
C ARG A 11 4.40 -18.77 25.05
N GLN A 12 5.07 -17.75 25.60
CA GLN A 12 5.41 -16.54 24.85
C GLN A 12 6.32 -16.82 23.65
N ALA A 13 7.35 -17.66 23.82
CA ALA A 13 8.23 -18.05 22.73
C ALA A 13 7.48 -18.80 21.62
N THR A 14 6.58 -19.72 21.98
CA THR A 14 5.74 -20.42 21.01
C THR A 14 4.82 -19.47 20.25
N ILE A 15 4.16 -18.52 20.93
CA ILE A 15 3.31 -17.50 20.28
C ILE A 15 4.12 -16.64 19.31
N VAL A 16 5.32 -16.23 19.70
CA VAL A 16 6.23 -15.44 18.84
C VAL A 16 6.65 -16.24 17.61
N ILE A 17 7.01 -17.52 17.76
CA ILE A 17 7.41 -18.38 16.64
C ILE A 17 6.24 -18.61 15.68
N ILE A 18 5.05 -18.93 16.20
CA ILE A 18 3.84 -19.10 15.39
C ILE A 18 3.51 -17.78 14.69
N GLY A 19 3.57 -16.65 15.39
CA GLY A 19 3.36 -15.32 14.84
C GLY A 19 4.33 -15.02 13.69
N CYS A 20 5.62 -15.31 13.86
CA CYS A 20 6.62 -15.17 12.80
C CYS A 20 6.31 -16.07 11.59
N ALA A 21 5.96 -17.33 11.82
CA ALA A 21 5.60 -18.26 10.74
C ALA A 21 4.40 -17.73 9.94
N VAL A 22 3.34 -17.29 10.63
CA VAL A 22 2.16 -16.68 9.99
C VAL A 22 2.55 -15.41 9.23
N LEU A 23 3.43 -14.58 9.78
CA LEU A 23 3.93 -13.36 9.14
C LEU A 23 4.63 -13.66 7.81
N PHE A 24 5.56 -14.63 7.80
CA PHE A 24 6.29 -15.02 6.59
C PHE A 24 5.39 -15.70 5.56
N VAL A 25 4.46 -16.55 6.01
CA VAL A 25 3.49 -17.21 5.12
C VAL A 25 2.54 -16.19 4.51
N ALA A 26 1.97 -15.28 5.30
CA ALA A 26 1.08 -14.23 4.81
C ALA A 26 1.81 -13.29 3.84
N PHE A 27 3.05 -12.91 4.14
CA PHE A 27 3.87 -12.12 3.22
C PHE A 27 4.18 -12.89 1.93
N GLY A 28 4.51 -14.17 2.03
CA GLY A 28 4.76 -15.04 0.87
C GLY A 28 3.54 -15.16 -0.04
N ILE A 29 2.35 -15.41 0.52
CA ILE A 29 1.09 -15.46 -0.24
C ILE A 29 0.80 -14.10 -0.86
N MET A 30 0.95 -13.00 -0.11
CA MET A 30 0.74 -11.64 -0.61
C MET A 30 1.60 -11.32 -1.84
N VAL A 31 2.90 -11.65 -1.79
CA VAL A 31 3.81 -11.43 -2.93
C VAL A 31 3.46 -12.38 -4.07
N TYR A 32 3.27 -13.66 -3.79
CA TYR A 32 2.99 -14.67 -4.81
C TYR A 32 1.69 -14.37 -5.57
N SER A 33 0.60 -14.09 -4.86
CA SER A 33 -0.71 -13.80 -5.44
C SER A 33 -0.72 -12.61 -6.39
N ARG A 34 0.22 -11.67 -6.26
CA ARG A 34 0.37 -10.56 -7.22
C ARG A 34 0.82 -11.03 -8.60
N PHE A 35 1.65 -12.06 -8.66
CA PHE A 35 2.18 -12.60 -9.93
C PHE A 35 1.30 -13.70 -10.53
N CYS A 36 0.25 -14.12 -9.82
CA CYS A 36 -0.70 -15.11 -10.33
C CYS A 36 -1.61 -14.51 -11.42
N THR A 37 -2.47 -15.35 -12.00
CA THR A 37 -3.44 -14.92 -13.00
C THR A 37 -4.36 -13.83 -12.46
N SER A 38 -4.68 -12.86 -13.31
CA SER A 38 -5.47 -11.66 -13.01
C SER A 38 -6.84 -11.65 -13.70
N ILE A 39 -7.14 -12.68 -14.50
CA ILE A 39 -8.36 -12.83 -15.27
C ILE A 39 -9.18 -14.04 -14.79
N GLY A 40 -10.49 -14.03 -15.07
CA GLY A 40 -11.46 -15.05 -14.69
C GLY A 40 -11.72 -15.13 -13.18
N MET A 41 -12.43 -16.17 -12.77
CA MET A 41 -12.64 -16.50 -11.35
C MET A 41 -11.32 -16.75 -10.61
N ALA A 42 -10.30 -17.28 -11.28
CA ALA A 42 -8.96 -17.43 -10.70
C ALA A 42 -8.35 -16.06 -10.31
N GLY A 43 -8.51 -15.04 -11.16
CA GLY A 43 -8.10 -13.66 -10.86
C GLY A 43 -8.78 -13.09 -9.62
N LEU A 44 -10.08 -13.35 -9.47
CA LEU A 44 -10.82 -12.92 -8.28
C LEU A 44 -10.31 -13.61 -7.01
N TYR A 45 -10.05 -14.92 -7.06
CA TYR A 45 -9.48 -15.65 -5.91
C TYR A 45 -8.09 -15.14 -5.54
N ASN A 46 -7.23 -14.88 -6.52
CA ASN A 46 -5.89 -14.33 -6.26
C ASN A 46 -5.97 -12.94 -5.62
N ARG A 47 -6.93 -12.11 -6.04
CA ARG A 47 -7.19 -10.80 -5.43
C ARG A 47 -7.70 -10.92 -4.00
N SER A 48 -8.58 -11.88 -3.73
CA SER A 48 -9.05 -12.19 -2.38
C SER A 48 -7.90 -12.67 -1.48
N ALA A 49 -6.98 -13.47 -2.01
CA ALA A 49 -5.81 -13.96 -1.29
C ALA A 49 -4.87 -12.80 -0.89
N ILE A 50 -4.71 -11.78 -1.74
CA ILE A 50 -3.97 -10.55 -1.37
C ILE A 50 -4.63 -9.87 -0.17
N GLY A 51 -5.95 -9.65 -0.21
CA GLY A 51 -6.69 -9.00 0.88
C GLY A 51 -6.59 -9.77 2.20
N VAL A 52 -6.85 -11.08 2.17
CA VAL A 52 -6.75 -11.97 3.34
C VAL A 52 -5.33 -11.98 3.89
N SER A 53 -4.32 -12.03 3.02
CA SER A 53 -2.91 -12.01 3.44
C SER A 53 -2.54 -10.70 4.13
N PHE A 54 -3.06 -9.55 3.66
CA PHE A 54 -2.88 -8.27 4.34
C PHE A 54 -3.52 -8.27 5.73
N VAL A 55 -4.72 -8.82 5.88
CA VAL A 55 -5.39 -8.93 7.19
C VAL A 55 -4.58 -9.83 8.13
N LEU A 56 -4.18 -11.02 7.68
CA LEU A 56 -3.39 -11.96 8.48
C LEU A 56 -2.03 -11.36 8.89
N PHE A 57 -1.36 -10.69 7.96
CA PHE A 57 -0.12 -9.96 8.24
C PHE A 57 -0.35 -8.86 9.29
N GLY A 58 -1.43 -8.09 9.16
CA GLY A 58 -1.80 -7.04 10.12
C GLY A 58 -2.09 -7.58 11.51
N ILE A 59 -2.84 -8.69 11.62
CA ILE A 59 -3.11 -9.38 12.90
C ILE A 59 -1.81 -9.90 13.51
N ALA A 60 -0.95 -10.55 12.74
CA ALA A 60 0.34 -11.07 13.22
C ALA A 60 1.22 -9.92 13.77
N MET A 61 1.29 -8.79 13.06
CA MET A 61 2.00 -7.59 13.51
C MET A 61 1.37 -6.97 14.77
N ALA A 62 0.05 -6.93 14.86
CA ALA A 62 -0.68 -6.43 16.03
C ALA A 62 -0.39 -7.29 17.28
N LEU A 63 -0.34 -8.62 17.13
CA LEU A 63 0.02 -9.55 18.21
C LEU A 63 1.50 -9.43 18.61
N PHE A 64 2.38 -9.12 17.66
CA PHE A 64 3.81 -8.93 17.92
C PHE A 64 4.11 -7.63 18.69
N THR A 65 3.31 -6.58 18.46
CA THR A 65 3.47 -5.25 19.05
C THR A 65 3.52 -5.27 20.60
N PRO A 66 2.58 -5.89 21.33
CA PRO A 66 2.64 -5.97 22.79
C PRO A 66 3.79 -6.85 23.29
N CYS A 67 4.19 -7.90 22.55
CA CYS A 67 5.36 -8.71 22.91
C CYS A 67 6.66 -7.89 22.83
N VAL A 68 6.84 -7.15 21.74
CA VAL A 68 7.98 -6.23 21.57
C VAL A 68 7.96 -5.15 22.64
N TYR A 69 6.79 -4.58 22.93
CA TYR A 69 6.62 -3.58 23.98
C TYR A 69 7.03 -4.14 25.35
N LEU A 70 6.52 -5.31 25.74
CA LEU A 70 6.85 -5.93 27.03
C LEU A 70 8.35 -6.25 27.14
N GLN A 71 8.97 -6.75 26.08
CA GLN A 71 10.37 -7.14 26.08
C GLN A 71 11.34 -5.95 26.06
N ARG A 72 11.01 -4.88 25.32
CA ARG A 72 11.93 -3.75 25.09
C ARG A 72 11.64 -2.49 25.90
N MET A 73 10.38 -2.26 26.26
CA MET A 73 9.94 -1.06 26.98
C MET A 73 9.62 -1.36 28.44
N HIS A 74 8.80 -2.38 28.70
CA HIS A 74 8.36 -2.69 30.06
C HIS A 74 9.49 -3.28 30.91
N ARG A 75 10.25 -4.27 30.41
CA ARG A 75 11.39 -4.84 31.15
C ARG A 75 12.53 -3.85 31.42
N LYS A 76 12.75 -2.88 30.52
CA LYS A 76 13.76 -1.83 30.69
C LYS A 76 13.33 -0.73 31.68
N HIS A 77 12.12 -0.81 32.26
CA HIS A 77 11.55 0.25 33.11
C HIS A 77 11.70 1.63 32.47
N VAL A 78 11.33 1.71 31.19
CA VAL A 78 11.44 2.96 30.43
C VAL A 78 10.52 4.00 31.05
N ASP A 79 11.09 5.12 31.50
CA ASP A 79 10.32 6.24 32.01
C ASP A 79 9.50 6.86 30.86
N SER A 80 8.19 6.73 30.96
CA SER A 80 7.22 7.25 29.99
C SER A 80 7.36 8.75 29.75
N SER A 81 7.78 9.51 30.78
CA SER A 81 7.97 10.96 30.68
C SER A 81 9.21 11.31 29.87
N GLN A 82 10.29 10.55 30.03
CA GLN A 82 11.53 10.70 29.28
C GLN A 82 11.34 10.26 27.82
N LEU A 83 10.62 9.16 27.60
CA LEU A 83 10.24 8.71 26.26
C LEU A 83 9.39 9.76 25.53
N GLY A 84 8.40 10.33 26.21
CA GLY A 84 7.58 11.41 25.67
C GLY A 84 8.41 12.61 25.26
N ARG A 85 9.41 12.98 26.08
CA ARG A 85 10.36 14.07 25.78
C ARG A 85 11.28 13.75 24.60
N GLU A 86 11.75 12.50 24.48
CA GLU A 86 12.51 12.03 23.32
C GLU A 86 11.69 12.09 22.03
N MET A 87 10.45 11.58 22.05
CA MET A 87 9.54 11.58 20.90
C MET A 87 9.13 13.00 20.50
N LEU A 88 8.81 13.86 21.46
CA LEU A 88 8.55 15.28 21.21
C LEU A 88 9.77 15.95 20.57
N GLY A 89 10.98 15.60 21.02
CA GLY A 89 12.22 16.09 20.43
C GLY A 89 12.44 15.63 18.99
N ILE A 90 11.99 14.43 18.61
CA ILE A 90 12.04 13.92 17.23
C ILE A 90 11.01 14.65 16.36
N VAL A 91 9.76 14.76 16.83
CA VAL A 91 8.70 15.48 16.12
C VAL A 91 9.09 16.94 15.92
N LEU A 92 9.60 17.60 16.96
CA LEU A 92 10.10 18.96 16.87
C LEU A 92 11.29 19.05 15.91
N GLY A 93 12.19 18.07 15.91
CA GLY A 93 13.28 17.99 14.94
C GLY A 93 12.77 17.90 13.50
N PHE A 94 11.79 17.02 13.25
CA PHE A 94 11.15 16.90 11.95
C PHE A 94 10.49 18.21 11.52
N LEU A 95 9.72 18.84 12.41
CA LEU A 95 9.07 20.12 12.15
C LEU A 95 10.08 21.25 11.93
N CYS A 96 11.22 21.28 12.62
CA CYS A 96 12.21 22.34 12.48
C CYS A 96 13.17 22.16 11.29
N TYR A 97 13.30 20.94 10.74
CA TYR A 97 14.15 20.67 9.58
C TYR A 97 13.34 20.52 8.29
N VAL A 98 12.29 19.71 8.30
CA VAL A 98 11.58 19.30 7.08
C VAL A 98 10.57 20.35 6.63
N VAL A 99 9.74 20.86 7.55
CA VAL A 99 8.71 21.85 7.20
C VAL A 99 9.33 23.18 6.70
N PRO A 100 10.29 23.80 7.40
CA PRO A 100 11.00 24.98 6.92
C PRO A 100 11.73 24.76 5.61
N PHE A 101 12.28 23.57 5.37
CA PHE A 101 12.91 23.26 4.08
C PHE A 101 11.90 23.34 2.93
N PHE A 102 10.73 22.72 3.07
CA PHE A 102 9.68 22.81 2.05
C PHE A 102 9.14 24.24 1.89
N LEU A 103 8.96 24.97 2.99
CA LEU A 103 8.53 26.36 2.92
C LEU A 103 9.59 27.28 2.28
N ALA A 104 10.87 27.05 2.56
CA ALA A 104 11.97 27.79 1.94
C ALA A 104 12.07 27.50 0.44
N MET A 105 11.92 26.23 0.04
CA MET A 105 11.88 25.81 -1.37
C MET A 105 10.68 26.39 -2.10
N GLY A 106 9.49 26.35 -1.49
CA GLY A 106 8.28 26.95 -2.05
C GLY A 106 8.40 28.48 -2.19
N ALA A 107 8.96 29.15 -1.18
CA ALA A 107 9.24 30.58 -1.23
C ALA A 107 10.25 30.93 -2.33
N LEU A 108 11.31 30.12 -2.47
CA LEU A 108 12.34 30.32 -3.49
C LEU A 108 11.77 30.15 -4.89
N ALA A 109 10.92 29.13 -5.10
CA ALA A 109 10.21 28.93 -6.36
C ALA A 109 9.24 30.07 -6.69
N SER A 110 8.69 30.74 -5.68
CA SER A 110 7.81 31.91 -5.86
C SER A 110 8.55 33.24 -6.01
N ALA A 111 9.87 33.27 -5.81
CA ALA A 111 10.65 34.50 -5.74
C ALA A 111 10.63 35.30 -7.04
N ASP A 112 10.52 34.65 -8.20
CA ASP A 112 10.38 35.33 -9.50
C ASP A 112 9.09 36.15 -9.60
N SER A 113 8.03 35.74 -8.89
CA SER A 113 6.73 36.40 -8.89
C SER A 113 6.51 37.38 -7.73
N THR A 114 7.15 37.13 -6.58
CA THR A 114 7.01 37.92 -5.35
C THR A 114 8.20 38.84 -5.08
N GLY A 115 9.25 38.76 -5.92
CA GLY A 115 10.45 39.55 -5.85
C GLY A 115 11.16 39.44 -4.49
N PRO A 116 11.55 40.57 -3.87
CA PRO A 116 12.36 40.56 -2.64
C PRO A 116 11.65 39.90 -1.44
N PHE A 117 10.31 39.83 -1.45
CA PHE A 117 9.55 39.18 -0.39
C PHE A 117 9.74 37.65 -0.37
N GLY A 118 9.77 37.00 -1.54
CA GLY A 118 10.03 35.57 -1.65
C GLY A 118 11.42 35.19 -1.16
N ILE A 119 12.43 36.00 -1.50
CA ILE A 119 13.82 35.84 -1.04
C ILE A 119 13.91 36.00 0.48
N ALA A 120 13.24 37.01 1.05
CA ALA A 120 13.20 37.21 2.50
C ALA A 120 12.57 36.02 3.24
N LEU A 121 11.48 35.44 2.69
CA LEU A 121 10.83 34.25 3.23
C LEU A 121 11.74 33.02 3.17
N THR A 122 12.46 32.81 2.07
CA THR A 122 13.43 31.72 1.93
C THR A 122 14.54 31.82 2.98
N ILE A 123 15.07 33.02 3.21
CA ILE A 123 16.10 33.25 4.24
C ILE A 123 15.51 33.01 5.64
N ALA A 124 14.30 33.51 5.91
CA ALA A 124 13.63 33.33 7.19
C ALA A 124 13.39 31.84 7.52
N PHE A 125 12.83 31.07 6.57
CA PHE A 125 12.62 29.63 6.76
C PHE A 125 13.94 28.84 6.77
N GLY A 126 14.91 29.24 5.95
CA GLY A 126 16.25 28.65 5.93
C GLY A 126 17.04 28.86 7.23
N ALA A 127 16.74 29.91 8.00
CA ALA A 127 17.37 30.17 9.30
C ALA A 127 16.86 29.26 10.43
N ILE A 128 15.63 28.73 10.33
CA ILE A 128 15.00 27.90 11.38
C ILE A 128 15.84 26.65 11.72
N PRO A 129 16.34 25.86 10.75
CA PRO A 129 17.29 24.77 11.01
C PRO A 129 18.54 25.17 11.79
N PHE A 130 19.08 26.37 11.54
CA PHE A 130 20.28 26.87 12.22
C PHE A 130 19.99 27.29 13.66
N ILE A 131 18.88 28.00 13.88
CA ILE A 131 18.41 28.36 15.21
C ILE A 131 18.10 27.09 16.03
N TYR A 132 17.42 26.13 15.42
CA TYR A 132 17.11 24.85 16.06
C TYR A 132 18.39 24.06 16.38
N ARG A 133 19.40 24.06 15.50
CA ARG A 133 20.71 23.45 15.78
C ARG A 133 21.40 24.12 16.97
N ARG A 134 21.30 25.45 17.11
CA ARG A 134 21.85 26.19 18.26
C ARG A 134 21.10 25.85 19.55
N HIS A 135 19.77 25.81 19.51
CA HIS A 135 18.93 25.38 20.63
C HIS A 135 19.29 23.95 21.08
N ARG A 136 19.50 23.03 20.13
CA ARG A 136 19.90 21.63 20.43
C ARG A 136 21.29 21.48 21.03
N LYS A 137 22.21 22.41 20.76
CA LYS A 137 23.50 22.45 21.45
C LYS A 137 23.37 22.88 22.92
N GLN A 138 22.40 23.73 23.23
CA GLN A 138 22.14 24.19 24.61
C GLN A 138 21.28 23.20 25.40
N HIS A 139 20.37 22.50 24.73
CA HIS A 139 19.49 21.48 25.32
C HIS A 139 19.66 20.13 24.59
N PRO A 140 20.75 19.39 24.85
CA PRO A 140 20.94 18.07 24.27
C PRO A 140 19.91 17.09 24.84
N ILE A 141 19.26 16.33 23.94
CA ILE A 141 18.39 15.21 24.33
C ILE A 141 19.18 13.94 24.09
N SER A 142 19.39 13.16 25.15
CA SER A 142 19.95 11.82 25.06
C SER A 142 18.85 10.88 24.57
N TYR A 143 19.10 10.15 23.48
CA TYR A 143 18.17 9.18 22.92
C TYR A 143 18.50 7.79 23.44
N GLN A 144 17.91 7.41 24.57
CA GLN A 144 18.18 6.11 25.19
C GLN A 144 17.09 5.08 24.87
N HIS A 145 15.87 5.54 24.59
CA HIS A 145 14.69 4.67 24.50
C HIS A 145 14.00 4.74 23.13
N THR A 146 14.32 5.75 22.34
CA THR A 146 13.80 5.99 20.99
C THR A 146 13.86 4.76 20.08
N GLY A 147 14.96 4.02 20.07
CA GLY A 147 15.10 2.84 19.19
C GLY A 147 14.12 1.71 19.51
N SER A 148 13.78 1.52 20.80
CA SER A 148 12.77 0.53 21.21
C SER A 148 11.36 0.99 20.88
N ALA A 149 11.04 2.27 21.14
CA ALA A 149 9.72 2.81 20.85
C ALA A 149 9.45 2.98 19.36
N ALA A 150 10.48 3.31 18.56
CA ALA A 150 10.38 3.33 17.10
C ALA A 150 10.00 1.96 16.53
N LEU A 151 10.52 0.87 17.10
CA LEU A 151 10.20 -0.49 16.65
C LEU A 151 8.74 -0.87 17.02
N VAL A 152 8.27 -0.51 18.22
CA VAL A 152 6.86 -0.69 18.61
C VAL A 152 5.93 0.13 17.73
N ALA A 153 6.26 1.40 17.48
CA ALA A 153 5.49 2.27 16.60
C ALA A 153 5.48 1.76 15.15
N PHE A 154 6.62 1.29 14.64
CA PHE A 154 6.72 0.64 13.35
C PHE A 154 5.78 -0.58 13.27
N CYS A 155 5.82 -1.46 14.25
CA CYS A 155 4.94 -2.63 14.27
C CYS A 155 3.46 -2.25 14.30
N GLY A 156 3.09 -1.28 15.14
CA GLY A 156 1.71 -0.81 15.26
C GLY A 156 1.19 -0.12 13.99
N VAL A 157 2.00 0.74 13.36
CA VAL A 157 1.62 1.43 12.11
C VAL A 157 1.47 0.43 10.97
N PHE A 158 2.41 -0.49 10.80
CA PHE A 158 2.29 -1.53 9.77
C PHE A 158 1.10 -2.46 10.02
N ALA A 159 0.81 -2.81 11.27
CA ALA A 159 -0.38 -3.57 11.61
C ALA A 159 -1.66 -2.84 11.16
N LEU A 160 -1.76 -1.54 11.46
CA LEU A 160 -2.91 -0.72 11.09
C LEU A 160 -3.05 -0.61 9.56
N VAL A 161 -1.98 -0.24 8.86
CA VAL A 161 -1.99 -0.09 7.39
C VAL A 161 -2.37 -1.40 6.72
N SER A 162 -1.83 -2.53 7.17
CA SER A 162 -2.15 -3.83 6.62
C SER A 162 -3.58 -4.27 6.90
N LEU A 163 -4.11 -4.00 8.10
CA LEU A 163 -5.52 -4.28 8.41
C LEU A 163 -6.47 -3.45 7.56
N VAL A 164 -6.23 -2.14 7.44
CA VAL A 164 -7.07 -1.23 6.65
C VAL A 164 -6.99 -1.58 5.16
N GLY A 165 -5.79 -1.78 4.62
CA GLY A 165 -5.59 -2.16 3.22
C GLY A 165 -6.19 -3.53 2.90
N GLY A 166 -6.04 -4.50 3.81
CA GLY A 166 -6.65 -5.82 3.68
C GLY A 166 -8.17 -5.79 3.74
N ALA A 167 -8.75 -5.05 4.69
CA ALA A 167 -10.19 -4.88 4.80
C ALA A 167 -10.80 -4.22 3.56
N TYR A 168 -10.15 -3.18 3.04
CA TYR A 168 -10.59 -2.53 1.80
C TYR A 168 -10.53 -3.48 0.60
N SER A 169 -9.43 -4.19 0.40
CA SER A 169 -9.28 -5.19 -0.67
C SER A 169 -10.32 -6.31 -0.57
N CYS A 170 -10.56 -6.84 0.63
CA CYS A 170 -11.60 -7.84 0.87
C CYS A 170 -13.01 -7.28 0.62
N SER A 171 -13.28 -6.01 0.98
CA SER A 171 -14.58 -5.40 0.74
C SER A 171 -14.90 -5.26 -0.74
N GLU A 172 -13.92 -4.91 -1.59
CA GLU A 172 -14.13 -4.86 -3.04
C GLU A 172 -14.48 -6.23 -3.61
N VAL A 173 -13.81 -7.30 -3.13
CA VAL A 173 -14.10 -8.68 -3.54
C VAL A 173 -15.49 -9.12 -3.08
N ILE A 174 -15.87 -8.80 -1.83
CA ILE A 174 -17.19 -9.15 -1.29
C ILE A 174 -18.30 -8.40 -2.02
N ASP A 175 -18.10 -7.11 -2.30
CA ASP A 175 -19.04 -6.31 -3.08
C ASP A 175 -19.26 -6.89 -4.48
N ASP A 176 -18.19 -7.37 -5.13
CA ASP A 176 -18.28 -8.01 -6.43
C ASP A 176 -18.90 -9.41 -6.38
N LEU A 177 -18.65 -10.19 -5.32
CA LEU A 177 -19.31 -11.49 -5.11
C LEU A 177 -20.81 -11.34 -4.85
N ASN A 178 -21.22 -10.29 -4.13
CA ASN A 178 -22.63 -10.02 -3.82
C ASN A 178 -23.36 -9.31 -4.98
N GLY A 179 -22.68 -8.37 -5.63
CA GLY A 179 -23.22 -7.57 -6.73
C GLY A 179 -23.21 -8.30 -8.08
N GLY A 180 -22.38 -9.34 -8.19
CA GLY A 180 -22.18 -10.09 -9.42
C GLY A 180 -21.33 -9.32 -10.45
N TRP A 181 -21.02 -10.01 -11.53
CA TRP A 181 -20.34 -9.44 -12.67
C TRP A 181 -21.29 -8.62 -13.55
N ARG A 182 -20.75 -7.68 -14.32
CA ARG A 182 -21.45 -6.95 -15.38
C ARG A 182 -20.98 -7.41 -16.74
N GLN A 183 -21.87 -7.38 -17.73
CA GLN A 183 -21.58 -7.77 -19.11
C GLN A 183 -22.11 -6.70 -20.06
N GLU A 184 -21.23 -6.11 -20.86
CA GLU A 184 -21.56 -5.05 -21.82
C GLU A 184 -20.63 -5.13 -23.04
N THR A 185 -21.06 -4.53 -24.15
CA THR A 185 -20.25 -4.45 -25.38
C THR A 185 -19.51 -3.13 -25.49
N PHE A 186 -18.23 -3.18 -25.84
CA PHE A 186 -17.36 -2.03 -26.01
C PHE A 186 -16.78 -1.98 -27.42
N ALA A 187 -16.63 -0.77 -27.95
CA ALA A 187 -16.13 -0.52 -29.30
C ALA A 187 -14.68 -0.01 -29.32
N PHE A 188 -14.23 0.60 -28.22
CA PHE A 188 -12.88 1.14 -28.11
C PHE A 188 -12.27 0.78 -26.76
N TYR A 189 -10.95 0.59 -26.75
CA TYR A 189 -10.18 0.47 -25.53
C TYR A 189 -8.92 1.33 -25.62
N GLU A 190 -8.47 1.80 -24.47
CA GLU A 190 -7.19 2.48 -24.29
C GLU A 190 -6.49 1.77 -23.13
N PHE A 191 -5.18 1.53 -23.24
CA PHE A 191 -4.42 0.92 -22.17
C PHE A 191 -3.21 1.76 -21.78
N SER A 192 -2.92 1.77 -20.49
CA SER A 192 -1.69 2.33 -19.93
C SER A 192 -0.92 1.22 -19.22
N ILE A 193 0.38 1.18 -19.45
CA ILE A 193 1.26 0.19 -18.83
C ILE A 193 1.83 0.79 -17.54
N ASP A 194 1.50 0.19 -16.41
CA ASP A 194 2.19 0.43 -15.14
C ASP A 194 3.37 -0.53 -15.03
N GLN A 195 4.54 -0.03 -15.42
CA GLN A 195 5.80 -0.76 -15.37
C GLN A 195 6.64 -0.29 -14.18
N PRO A 196 6.69 -1.04 -13.08
CA PRO A 196 7.53 -0.68 -11.94
C PRO A 196 9.01 -0.74 -12.34
N SER A 197 9.78 0.27 -11.92
CA SER A 197 11.21 0.39 -12.24
C SER A 197 12.10 0.24 -11.00
N GLY A 198 13.37 -0.07 -11.23
CA GLY A 198 14.38 -0.22 -10.17
C GLY A 198 14.10 -1.40 -9.23
N ARG A 199 14.42 -1.22 -7.94
CA ARG A 199 14.34 -2.31 -6.93
C ARG A 199 12.91 -2.77 -6.62
N GLY A 200 11.91 -1.90 -6.86
CA GLY A 200 10.49 -2.21 -6.63
C GLY A 200 9.89 -3.19 -7.64
N ALA A 201 10.52 -3.33 -8.81
CA ALA A 201 10.07 -4.22 -9.88
C ALA A 201 10.09 -5.71 -9.50
N VAL A 202 10.89 -6.09 -8.49
CA VAL A 202 10.98 -7.49 -8.02
C VAL A 202 9.73 -7.92 -7.25
N LEU A 203 8.98 -6.98 -6.64
CA LEU A 203 7.85 -7.27 -5.75
C LEU A 203 6.50 -6.79 -6.31
N THR A 204 6.52 -6.18 -7.49
CA THR A 204 5.34 -5.62 -8.14
C THR A 204 5.36 -6.05 -9.61
N PRO A 205 4.34 -6.78 -10.08
CA PRO A 205 4.27 -7.16 -11.48
C PRO A 205 4.03 -5.93 -12.36
N THR A 206 4.39 -6.03 -13.65
CA THR A 206 3.90 -5.08 -14.65
C THR A 206 2.42 -5.33 -14.89
N THR A 207 1.62 -4.27 -14.88
CA THR A 207 0.17 -4.34 -15.06
C THR A 207 -0.29 -3.42 -16.18
N TYR A 208 -1.32 -3.85 -16.90
CA TYR A 208 -2.01 -3.10 -17.93
C TYR A 208 -3.33 -2.61 -17.34
N GLU A 209 -3.45 -1.29 -17.18
CA GLU A 209 -4.70 -0.63 -16.82
C GLU A 209 -5.44 -0.27 -18.10
N VAL A 210 -6.59 -0.90 -18.31
CA VAL A 210 -7.38 -0.79 -19.55
C VAL A 210 -8.64 0.01 -19.27
N ALA A 211 -8.83 1.09 -20.00
CA ALA A 211 -10.08 1.84 -20.06
C ALA A 211 -10.90 1.36 -21.26
N LEU A 212 -12.15 0.98 -21.02
CA LEU A 212 -13.10 0.55 -22.05
C LEU A 212 -14.15 1.63 -22.30
N TYR A 213 -14.48 1.85 -23.57
CA TYR A 213 -15.42 2.89 -24.01
C TYR A 213 -16.48 2.29 -24.95
N LYS A 214 -17.75 2.63 -24.69
CA LYS A 214 -18.88 2.13 -25.49
C LYS A 214 -18.96 2.79 -26.86
N ASN A 215 -18.59 4.07 -26.96
CA ASN A 215 -18.75 4.87 -28.17
C ASN A 215 -17.65 5.94 -28.30
N GLY A 216 -17.58 6.56 -29.48
CA GLY A 216 -16.59 7.60 -29.77
C GLY A 216 -16.77 8.90 -28.97
N GLU A 217 -17.96 9.14 -28.39
CA GLU A 217 -18.20 10.29 -27.51
C GLU A 217 -17.55 10.09 -26.13
N SER A 218 -17.67 8.89 -25.53
CA SER A 218 -16.98 8.53 -24.28
C SER A 218 -15.46 8.67 -24.42
N VAL A 219 -14.91 8.32 -25.60
CA VAL A 219 -13.49 8.50 -25.94
C VAL A 219 -13.12 9.99 -25.98
N LYS A 220 -13.90 10.83 -26.66
CA LYS A 220 -13.64 12.28 -26.76
C LYS A 220 -13.62 12.97 -25.39
N HIS A 221 -14.48 12.53 -24.48
CA HIS A 221 -14.55 13.06 -23.12
C HIS A 221 -13.61 12.35 -22.12
N ARG A 222 -12.80 11.38 -22.57
CA ARG A 222 -11.92 10.53 -21.74
C ARG A 222 -12.63 9.96 -20.52
N ARG A 223 -13.90 9.62 -20.67
CA ARG A 223 -14.74 9.06 -19.61
C ARG A 223 -14.87 7.56 -19.86
N ALA A 224 -13.99 6.79 -19.21
CA ALA A 224 -14.04 5.34 -19.27
C ALA A 224 -15.38 4.81 -18.72
N ASP A 225 -16.05 3.97 -19.50
CA ASP A 225 -17.31 3.31 -19.12
C ASP A 225 -17.02 2.09 -18.22
N ALA A 226 -15.89 1.42 -18.45
CA ALA A 226 -15.36 0.39 -17.57
C ALA A 226 -13.83 0.48 -17.47
N ARG A 227 -13.28 -0.08 -16.39
CA ARG A 227 -11.83 -0.19 -16.17
C ARG A 227 -11.47 -1.61 -15.79
N LEU A 228 -10.37 -2.11 -16.35
CA LEU A 228 -9.78 -3.41 -16.06
C LEU A 228 -8.32 -3.26 -15.63
N SER A 229 -7.87 -4.13 -14.75
CA SER A 229 -6.47 -4.25 -14.33
C SER A 229 -5.99 -5.65 -14.66
N VAL A 230 -5.06 -5.78 -15.60
CA VAL A 230 -4.58 -7.07 -16.13
C VAL A 230 -3.08 -7.20 -15.94
N ASN A 231 -2.62 -8.33 -15.42
CA ASN A 231 -1.19 -8.63 -15.31
C ASN A 231 -0.57 -8.81 -16.70
N ALA A 232 0.68 -8.39 -16.87
CA ALA A 232 1.38 -8.51 -18.15
C ALA A 232 1.44 -9.94 -18.71
N ALA A 233 1.41 -10.96 -17.83
CA ALA A 233 1.38 -12.36 -18.23
C ALA A 233 0.06 -12.76 -18.93
N ASP A 234 -1.07 -12.15 -18.55
CA ASP A 234 -2.39 -12.44 -19.09
C ASP A 234 -2.76 -11.52 -20.26
N TRP A 235 -2.03 -10.40 -20.44
CA TRP A 235 -2.31 -9.39 -21.46
C TRP A 235 -2.43 -9.93 -22.89
N PRO A 236 -1.57 -10.85 -23.38
CA PRO A 236 -1.69 -11.35 -24.75
C PRO A 236 -3.05 -12.00 -25.06
N GLN A 237 -3.67 -12.65 -24.07
CA GLN A 237 -4.99 -13.26 -24.23
C GLN A 237 -6.10 -12.22 -24.23
N VAL A 238 -5.97 -11.18 -23.39
CA VAL A 238 -6.94 -10.08 -23.32
C VAL A 238 -6.90 -9.21 -24.59
N ALA A 239 -5.70 -8.86 -25.06
CA ALA A 239 -5.50 -8.05 -26.26
C ALA A 239 -6.13 -8.72 -27.50
N ALA A 240 -5.95 -10.03 -27.67
CA ALA A 240 -6.52 -10.78 -28.79
C ALA A 240 -8.05 -10.68 -28.88
N VAL A 241 -8.75 -10.49 -27.75
CA VAL A 241 -10.20 -10.29 -27.73
C VAL A 241 -10.59 -8.82 -27.94
N LEU A 242 -9.84 -7.90 -27.31
CA LEU A 242 -10.14 -6.46 -27.39
C LEU A 242 -9.74 -5.81 -28.71
N ASP A 243 -8.83 -6.43 -29.48
CA ASP A 243 -8.43 -5.98 -30.82
C ASP A 243 -9.54 -6.19 -31.87
N GLU A 244 -10.60 -6.92 -31.54
CA GLU A 244 -11.79 -6.99 -32.39
C GLU A 244 -12.57 -5.65 -32.37
N PRO A 245 -13.18 -5.24 -33.49
CA PRO A 245 -13.83 -3.93 -33.62
C PRO A 245 -14.98 -3.71 -32.62
N MET A 246 -15.55 -4.79 -32.08
CA MET A 246 -16.44 -4.76 -30.94
C MET A 246 -16.20 -6.03 -30.11
N ALA A 247 -16.05 -5.86 -28.80
CA ALA A 247 -15.87 -6.95 -27.86
C ALA A 247 -16.95 -6.90 -26.78
N GLU A 248 -17.59 -8.04 -26.54
CA GLU A 248 -18.43 -8.24 -25.37
C GLU A 248 -17.54 -8.56 -24.18
N VAL A 249 -17.64 -7.79 -23.11
CA VAL A 249 -16.76 -7.91 -21.95
C VAL A 249 -17.60 -8.12 -20.71
N ARG A 250 -17.24 -9.15 -19.94
CA ARG A 250 -17.76 -9.48 -18.62
C ARG A 250 -16.70 -9.18 -17.57
N TRP A 251 -17.03 -8.36 -16.57
CA TRP A 251 -16.07 -7.97 -15.54
C TRP A 251 -16.72 -7.70 -14.18
N TYR A 252 -15.88 -7.70 -13.16
CA TYR A 252 -16.22 -7.30 -11.81
C TYR A 252 -15.91 -5.81 -11.59
N PRO A 253 -16.89 -4.93 -11.32
CA PRO A 253 -16.68 -3.48 -11.33
C PRO A 253 -15.78 -2.93 -10.21
N LYS A 254 -15.84 -3.49 -8.99
CA LYS A 254 -15.08 -2.96 -7.86
C LYS A 254 -13.62 -3.36 -7.95
N THR A 255 -13.38 -4.65 -8.10
CA THR A 255 -12.06 -5.23 -8.28
C THR A 255 -11.50 -4.93 -9.65
N ARG A 256 -12.28 -4.58 -10.68
CA ARG A 256 -11.79 -4.38 -12.06
C ARG A 256 -11.18 -5.64 -12.67
N THR A 257 -11.68 -6.80 -12.23
CA THR A 257 -11.21 -8.10 -12.68
C THR A 257 -11.98 -8.49 -13.94
N LEU A 258 -11.27 -8.78 -15.04
CA LEU A 258 -11.89 -9.32 -16.24
C LEU A 258 -12.35 -10.74 -15.94
N VAL A 259 -13.64 -11.04 -16.14
CA VAL A 259 -14.21 -12.38 -15.93
C VAL A 259 -14.25 -13.18 -17.21
N GLY A 260 -14.66 -12.55 -18.31
CA GLY A 260 -14.79 -13.15 -19.62
C GLY A 260 -14.78 -12.05 -20.67
N ALA A 261 -14.31 -12.32 -21.88
CA ALA A 261 -14.53 -11.43 -23.02
C ALA A 261 -14.77 -12.27 -24.26
N ARG A 262 -15.56 -11.77 -25.22
CA ARG A 262 -15.86 -12.45 -26.48
C ARG A 262 -15.89 -11.47 -27.64
N GLY A 263 -15.22 -11.85 -28.73
CA GLY A 263 -15.26 -11.15 -30.00
C GLY A 263 -16.52 -11.47 -30.82
N ILE A 264 -16.91 -10.58 -31.73
CA ILE A 264 -18.06 -10.79 -32.63
C ILE A 264 -17.70 -11.76 -33.77
N VAL A 265 -16.43 -11.78 -34.21
CA VAL A 265 -16.02 -12.48 -35.44
C VAL A 265 -15.47 -13.89 -35.15
N GLY A 266 -15.10 -14.21 -33.91
CA GLY A 266 -14.55 -15.53 -33.56
C GLY A 266 -14.64 -15.92 -32.08
N ARG A 267 -14.36 -17.20 -31.82
CA ARG A 267 -14.32 -17.94 -30.52
C ARG A 267 -13.33 -17.40 -29.47
N ASN A 268 -12.98 -16.12 -29.49
CA ASN A 268 -11.95 -15.61 -28.61
C ASN A 268 -12.53 -15.40 -27.20
N HIS A 269 -11.87 -15.97 -26.18
CA HIS A 269 -12.29 -15.88 -24.78
C HIS A 269 -11.15 -15.37 -23.90
N ALA A 270 -11.37 -14.31 -23.13
CA ALA A 270 -10.43 -13.89 -22.09
C ALA A 270 -11.07 -13.99 -20.70
N GLY A 271 -10.82 -15.13 -20.05
CA GLY A 271 -11.40 -15.53 -18.76
C GLY A 271 -12.36 -16.72 -18.91
N ASP A 272 -13.30 -16.85 -17.99
CA ASP A 272 -14.36 -17.86 -18.03
C ASP A 272 -15.29 -17.65 -19.23
N THR A 273 -15.95 -18.73 -19.67
CA THR A 273 -16.80 -18.70 -20.85
C THR A 273 -18.01 -17.78 -20.68
N ILE A 274 -18.33 -17.05 -21.75
CA ILE A 274 -19.57 -16.30 -21.90
C ILE A 274 -20.54 -17.23 -22.63
N ASP A 275 -21.48 -17.81 -21.88
CA ASP A 275 -22.58 -18.61 -22.40
C ASP A 275 -23.57 -17.79 -23.24
#